data_AF-A0A7J2HU05-F1
#
_entry.id   AF-A0A7J2HU05-F1
#
_cell.length_a   1.000
_cell.length_b   1.000
_cell.length_c   1.000
_cell.angle_alpha   90.00
_cell.angle_beta   90.00
_cell.angle_gamma   90.00
#
_symmetry.space_group_name_H-M   'P 1'
#
loop_
_entity.id
_entity.type
_entity.pdbx_description
1 polymer ?
#
loop_
_entity_poly.entity_id
_entity_poly.type
_entity_poly.pdbx_seq_one_letter_code
_entity_poly.pdbx_strand_id
1 'polypeptide(L)'
;MLISIEEVGLAVALFIWIMILTGFLTKRLYEAMVRRGVKERVAIYYNRKVIHILAGGLVAVLAPFYFKTPLIPFVLAMILAAISYIPYRTGKLFYWYQVPENMYDVHFCAMWGVCLAAGWLLTGNPWFGALPIIFMSFGDAITGIVRNLLFKRRTKSWWGNLAMAAVTIPVGAWVFGAAGAGIAALCSLIEHYEFGVIDDNITVPLAALAILLILNPAPNI
;
A
#
# COMPACT_ATOMS: atom_id res chain seq x y z
N MET A 1 3.76 19.46 -20.18
CA MET A 1 4.36 18.68 -19.08
C MET A 1 5.73 18.21 -19.53
N LEU A 2 6.79 18.68 -18.90
CA LEU A 2 8.15 18.18 -19.15
C LEU A 2 8.54 17.27 -17.98
N ILE A 3 8.66 15.98 -18.28
CA ILE A 3 9.28 15.00 -17.38
C ILE A 3 10.75 15.39 -17.25
N SER A 4 11.23 15.55 -16.02
CA SER A 4 12.62 15.90 -15.75
C SER A 4 13.54 14.68 -15.61
N ILE A 5 14.84 14.89 -15.83
CA ILE A 5 15.86 13.83 -15.68
C ILE A 5 15.92 13.34 -14.24
N GLU A 6 15.71 14.23 -13.28
CA GLU A 6 15.70 13.92 -11.85
C GLU A 6 14.53 12.99 -11.49
N GLU A 7 13.34 13.24 -12.03
CA GLU A 7 12.17 12.36 -11.86
C GLU A 7 12.43 10.97 -12.42
N VAL A 8 13.04 10.87 -13.60
CA VAL A 8 13.39 9.58 -14.22
C VAL A 8 14.44 8.86 -13.38
N GLY A 9 15.48 9.57 -12.93
CA GLY A 9 16.53 9.01 -12.07
C GLY A 9 15.97 8.46 -10.76
N LEU A 10 15.11 9.22 -10.08
CA LEU A 10 14.44 8.78 -8.87
C LEU A 10 13.53 7.56 -9.13
N ALA A 11 12.75 7.59 -10.21
CA ALA A 11 11.86 6.48 -10.57
C ALA A 11 12.64 5.19 -10.83
N VAL A 12 13.77 5.27 -11.53
CA VAL A 12 14.67 4.12 -11.76
C VAL A 12 15.24 3.62 -10.44
N ALA A 13 15.73 4.51 -9.57
CA ALA A 13 16.27 4.13 -8.27
C ALA A 13 15.22 3.43 -7.39
N LEU A 14 14.01 3.98 -7.31
CA LEU A 14 12.88 3.39 -6.57
C LEU A 14 12.44 2.05 -7.17
N PHE A 15 12.40 1.93 -8.50
CA PHE A 15 12.04 0.67 -9.15
C PHE A 15 13.08 -0.41 -8.86
N ILE A 16 14.38 -0.11 -8.98
CA ILE A 16 15.47 -1.02 -8.61
C ILE A 16 15.36 -1.42 -7.14
N TRP A 17 15.11 -0.46 -6.24
CA TRP A 17 14.88 -0.73 -4.83
C TRP A 17 13.74 -1.73 -4.61
N ILE A 18 12.58 -1.52 -5.24
CA ILE A 18 11.43 -2.41 -5.13
C ILE A 18 11.78 -3.81 -5.61
N MET A 19 12.47 -3.95 -6.75
CA MET A 19 12.88 -5.25 -7.28
C MET A 19 13.87 -5.98 -6.35
N ILE A 20 14.82 -5.27 -5.76
CA ILE A 20 15.75 -5.84 -4.77
C ILE A 20 15.00 -6.24 -3.49
N LEU A 21 14.10 -5.38 -3.01
CA LEU A 21 13.32 -5.61 -1.82
C LEU A 21 12.46 -6.87 -1.96
N THR A 22 11.63 -6.95 -3.00
CA THR A 22 10.67 -8.04 -3.21
C THR A 22 11.34 -9.32 -3.71
N GLY A 23 12.36 -9.21 -4.56
CA GLY A 23 13.04 -10.36 -5.16
C GLY A 23 14.09 -11.03 -4.27
N PHE A 24 14.76 -10.25 -3.41
CA PHE A 24 15.92 -10.73 -2.65
C PHE A 24 15.78 -10.54 -1.14
N LEU A 25 15.52 -9.31 -0.67
CA LEU A 25 15.55 -9.02 0.77
C LEU A 25 14.43 -9.73 1.53
N THR A 26 13.20 -9.69 1.02
CA THR A 26 12.07 -10.37 1.64
C THR A 26 12.22 -11.89 1.57
N LYS A 27 12.80 -12.42 0.49
CA LYS A 27 13.10 -13.85 0.40
C LYS A 27 14.05 -14.29 1.51
N ARG A 28 15.14 -13.54 1.74
CA ARG A 28 16.07 -13.81 2.85
C ARG A 28 15.40 -13.67 4.22
N LEU A 29 14.52 -12.67 4.39
CA LEU A 29 13.75 -12.49 5.62
C LEU A 29 12.83 -13.69 5.90
N TYR A 30 12.13 -14.19 4.88
CA TYR A 30 11.30 -15.39 4.96
C TYR A 30 12.12 -16.59 5.41
N GLU A 31 13.22 -16.88 4.72
CA GLU A 31 14.09 -18.02 5.03
C GLU A 31 14.71 -17.90 6.44
N ALA A 32 15.02 -16.69 6.90
CA ALA A 32 15.48 -16.45 8.26
C ALA A 32 14.37 -16.71 9.30
N MET A 33 13.13 -16.28 9.05
CA MET A 33 12.00 -16.53 9.93
C MET A 33 11.67 -18.02 10.01
N VAL A 34 11.58 -18.71 8.87
CA VAL A 34 11.26 -20.15 8.81
C VAL A 34 12.34 -20.99 9.49
N ARG A 35 13.64 -20.67 9.29
CA ARG A 35 14.74 -21.33 10.01
C ARG A 35 14.67 -21.16 11.53
N ARG A 36 14.02 -20.10 12.02
CA ARG A 36 13.77 -19.85 13.45
C ARG A 36 12.45 -20.47 13.96
N GLY A 37 11.80 -21.31 13.16
CA GLY A 37 10.57 -22.01 13.54
C GLY A 37 9.28 -21.20 13.35
N VAL A 38 9.33 -20.06 12.67
CA VAL A 38 8.12 -19.31 12.30
C VAL A 38 7.36 -20.09 11.23
N LYS A 39 6.05 -20.29 11.43
CA LYS A 39 5.18 -20.95 10.43
C LYS A 39 5.24 -20.20 9.10
N GLU A 40 5.35 -20.94 8.00
CA GLU A 40 5.49 -20.37 6.64
C GLU A 40 4.42 -19.32 6.31
N ARG A 41 3.15 -19.61 6.60
CA ARG A 41 2.05 -18.66 6.39
C ARG A 41 2.20 -17.34 7.16
N VAL A 42 2.74 -17.41 8.37
CA VAL A 42 3.00 -16.22 9.19
C VAL A 42 4.19 -15.45 8.63
N ALA A 43 5.24 -16.15 8.20
CA ALA A 43 6.41 -15.56 7.56
C ALA A 43 6.07 -14.83 6.24
N ILE A 44 5.26 -15.47 5.37
CA ILE A 44 4.71 -14.87 4.15
C ILE A 44 3.95 -13.57 4.48
N TYR A 45 3.12 -13.62 5.51
CA TYR A 45 2.31 -12.46 5.87
C TYR A 45 3.18 -11.30 6.37
N TYR A 46 4.18 -11.54 7.23
CA TYR A 46 5.11 -10.48 7.64
C TYR A 46 5.86 -9.89 6.46
N ASN A 47 6.31 -10.72 5.52
CA ASN A 47 6.94 -10.25 4.29
C ASN A 47 6.05 -9.31 3.48
N ARG A 48 4.76 -9.64 3.32
CA ARG A 48 3.81 -8.74 2.65
C ARG A 48 3.74 -7.37 3.33
N LYS A 49 3.74 -7.33 4.67
CA LYS A 49 3.69 -6.06 5.43
C LYS A 49 4.98 -5.25 5.29
N VAL A 50 6.13 -5.92 5.22
CA VAL A 50 7.41 -5.27 4.90
C VAL A 50 7.38 -4.65 3.51
N ILE A 51 6.85 -5.37 2.51
CA ILE A 51 6.67 -4.84 1.15
C ILE A 51 5.72 -3.65 1.13
N HIS A 52 4.58 -3.73 1.83
CA HIS A 52 3.63 -2.62 1.91
C HIS A 52 4.29 -1.34 2.42
N ILE A 53 5.09 -1.42 3.50
CA ILE A 53 5.77 -0.27 4.08
C ILE A 53 6.90 0.24 3.17
N LEU A 54 7.83 -0.64 2.80
CA LEU A 54 9.11 -0.25 2.20
C LEU A 54 9.05 -0.08 0.68
N ALA A 55 8.04 -0.65 0.00
CA ALA A 55 7.76 -0.37 -1.41
C ALA A 55 6.61 0.64 -1.52
N GLY A 56 5.38 0.22 -1.21
CA GLY A 56 4.19 1.03 -1.47
C GLY A 56 4.15 2.33 -0.66
N GLY A 57 4.39 2.23 0.66
CA GLY A 57 4.34 3.36 1.59
C GLY A 57 5.45 4.36 1.36
N LEU A 58 6.71 3.89 1.23
CA LEU A 58 7.86 4.74 0.93
C LEU A 58 7.63 5.57 -0.35
N VAL A 59 7.22 4.93 -1.45
CA VAL A 59 7.01 5.63 -2.71
C VAL A 59 5.81 6.57 -2.60
N ALA A 60 4.74 6.20 -1.89
CA ALA A 60 3.57 7.06 -1.71
C ALA A 60 3.90 8.35 -0.93
N VAL A 61 4.82 8.28 0.04
CA VAL A 61 5.30 9.46 0.77
C VAL A 61 6.15 10.34 -0.13
N LEU A 62 7.05 9.76 -0.93
CA LEU A 62 7.95 10.53 -1.80
C LEU A 62 7.22 11.14 -3.01
N ALA A 63 6.21 10.44 -3.53
CA ALA A 63 5.59 10.80 -4.79
C ALA A 63 5.09 12.25 -4.89
N PRO A 64 4.34 12.79 -3.91
CA PRO A 64 3.84 14.16 -3.96
C PRO A 64 4.93 15.24 -3.91
N PHE A 65 6.15 14.91 -3.46
CA PHE A 65 7.24 15.88 -3.33
C PHE A 65 8.14 15.93 -4.57
N TYR A 66 8.36 14.80 -5.22
CA TYR A 66 9.41 14.67 -6.24
C TYR A 66 8.90 14.46 -7.66
N PHE A 67 7.69 13.91 -7.84
CA PHE A 67 7.10 13.80 -9.17
C PHE A 67 6.28 15.06 -9.50
N LYS A 68 6.29 15.43 -10.78
CA LYS A 68 5.52 16.56 -11.32
C LYS A 68 4.22 16.10 -11.96
N THR A 69 4.13 14.81 -12.30
CA THR A 69 2.98 14.21 -12.95
C THR A 69 2.77 12.78 -12.44
N PRO A 70 1.54 12.25 -12.47
CA PRO A 70 1.28 10.88 -12.05
C PRO A 70 1.75 9.84 -13.08
N LEU A 71 2.18 10.23 -14.29
CA LEU A 71 2.38 9.31 -15.40
C LEU A 71 3.45 8.25 -15.13
N ILE A 72 4.65 8.67 -14.70
CA ILE A 72 5.74 7.72 -14.40
C ILE A 72 5.36 6.79 -13.24
N PRO A 73 4.93 7.29 -12.06
CA PRO A 73 4.49 6.43 -10.98
C PRO A 73 3.37 5.47 -11.37
N PHE A 74 2.39 5.94 -12.14
CA PHE A 74 1.26 5.11 -12.62
C PHE A 74 1.74 3.97 -13.51
N VAL A 75 2.55 4.27 -14.54
CA VAL A 75 3.06 3.25 -15.47
C VAL A 75 3.89 2.20 -14.72
N LEU A 76 4.76 2.62 -13.81
CA LEU A 76 5.57 1.69 -13.02
C LEU A 76 4.72 0.84 -12.07
N ALA A 77 3.69 1.41 -11.44
CA ALA A 77 2.76 0.66 -10.62
C ALA A 77 1.99 -0.40 -11.44
N MET A 78 1.58 -0.08 -12.66
CA MET A 78 0.94 -1.04 -13.57
C MET A 78 1.90 -2.13 -14.05
N ILE A 79 3.17 -1.80 -14.31
CA ILE A 79 4.22 -2.78 -14.61
C ILE A 79 4.40 -3.72 -13.41
N LEU A 80 4.49 -3.20 -12.19
CA LEU A 80 4.58 -4.01 -10.98
C LEU A 80 3.34 -4.90 -10.77
N ALA A 81 2.15 -4.39 -11.05
CA ALA A 81 0.93 -5.19 -11.02
C ALA A 81 0.99 -6.36 -12.01
N ALA A 82 1.48 -6.12 -13.24
CA ALA A 82 1.69 -7.16 -14.23
C ALA A 82 2.76 -8.19 -13.80
N ILE A 83 3.90 -7.72 -13.24
CA ILE A 83 4.95 -8.59 -12.70
C ILE A 83 4.40 -9.49 -11.59
N SER A 84 3.62 -8.93 -10.67
CA SER A 84 2.97 -9.69 -9.59
C SER A 84 1.91 -10.67 -10.11
N TYR A 85 1.24 -10.35 -11.22
CA TYR A 85 0.22 -11.20 -11.84
C TYR A 85 0.77 -12.44 -12.56
N ILE A 86 1.90 -12.33 -13.24
CA ILE A 86 2.50 -13.43 -14.04
C ILE A 86 2.69 -14.74 -13.26
N PRO A 87 3.23 -14.73 -12.02
CA PRO A 87 3.35 -15.93 -11.18
C PRO A 87 2.04 -16.72 -11.00
N TYR A 88 0.91 -16.02 -10.84
CA TYR A 88 -0.41 -16.65 -10.68
C TYR A 88 -0.87 -17.37 -11.95
N ARG A 89 -0.47 -16.89 -13.12
CA ARG A 89 -0.82 -17.50 -14.42
C ARG A 89 0.12 -18.62 -14.84
N THR A 90 1.35 -18.59 -14.35
CA THR A 90 2.39 -19.59 -14.65
C THR A 90 2.52 -20.68 -13.59
N GLY A 91 1.84 -20.53 -12.45
CA GLY A 91 1.95 -21.44 -11.30
C GLY A 91 3.27 -21.30 -10.52
N LYS A 92 4.12 -20.32 -10.88
CA LYS A 92 5.45 -20.11 -10.29
C LYS A 92 5.41 -18.99 -9.26
N LEU A 93 4.58 -19.18 -8.23
CA LEU A 93 4.41 -18.18 -7.16
C LEU A 93 5.73 -17.86 -6.45
N PHE A 94 5.91 -16.60 -6.10
CA PHE A 94 6.95 -16.16 -5.19
C PHE A 94 6.60 -16.60 -3.77
N TYR A 95 6.94 -17.84 -3.44
CA TYR A 95 6.54 -18.55 -2.21
C TYR A 95 6.85 -17.83 -0.89
N TRP A 96 7.71 -16.82 -0.90
CA TRP A 96 8.06 -16.04 0.29
C TRP A 96 7.10 -14.87 0.57
N TYR A 97 6.21 -14.48 -0.34
CA TYR A 97 5.21 -13.43 -0.08
C TYR A 97 3.86 -13.62 -0.79
N GLN A 98 3.80 -14.39 -1.87
CA GLN A 98 2.56 -14.66 -2.58
C GLN A 98 1.81 -15.84 -1.98
N VAL A 99 0.49 -15.83 -2.12
CA VAL A 99 -0.42 -16.85 -1.60
C VAL A 99 -1.36 -17.28 -2.72
N PRO A 100 -1.54 -18.58 -3.01
CA PRO A 100 -2.34 -19.02 -4.15
C PRO A 100 -3.82 -18.69 -4.03
N GLU A 101 -4.33 -18.49 -2.80
CA GLU A 101 -5.75 -18.27 -2.55
C GLU A 101 -6.25 -16.85 -2.87
N ASN A 102 -5.34 -15.88 -3.07
CA ASN A 102 -5.71 -14.51 -3.39
C ASN A 102 -4.60 -13.79 -4.16
N MET A 103 -4.98 -12.71 -4.83
CA MET A 103 -4.08 -11.88 -5.64
C MET A 103 -3.99 -10.45 -5.08
N TYR A 104 -4.02 -10.33 -3.75
CA TYR A 104 -4.06 -9.04 -3.06
C TYR A 104 -2.80 -8.19 -3.32
N ASP A 105 -1.67 -8.81 -3.64
CA ASP A 105 -0.45 -8.11 -4.09
C ASP A 105 -0.65 -7.46 -5.46
N VAL A 106 -1.39 -8.09 -6.38
CA VAL A 106 -1.78 -7.50 -7.67
C VAL A 106 -2.75 -6.34 -7.44
N HIS A 107 -3.76 -6.55 -6.59
CA HIS A 107 -4.74 -5.51 -6.23
C HIS A 107 -4.03 -4.29 -5.62
N PHE A 108 -3.08 -4.52 -4.71
CA PHE A 108 -2.27 -3.46 -4.10
C PHE A 108 -1.53 -2.62 -5.15
N CYS A 109 -0.78 -3.25 -6.06
CA CYS A 109 -0.04 -2.51 -7.10
C CYS A 109 -0.98 -1.75 -8.05
N ALA A 110 -2.09 -2.37 -8.46
CA ALA A 110 -3.06 -1.74 -9.35
C ALA A 110 -3.76 -0.54 -8.67
N MET A 111 -4.23 -0.71 -7.43
CA MET A 111 -4.89 0.36 -6.68
C MET A 111 -3.94 1.48 -6.31
N TRP A 112 -2.65 1.17 -6.06
CA TRP A 112 -1.61 2.18 -5.90
C TRP A 112 -1.56 3.10 -7.13
N GLY A 113 -1.43 2.53 -8.33
CA GLY A 113 -1.38 3.31 -9.58
C GLY A 113 -2.67 4.10 -9.82
N VAL A 114 -3.81 3.40 -9.77
CA VAL A 114 -5.13 3.98 -10.06
C VAL A 114 -5.47 5.12 -9.11
N CYS A 115 -5.28 4.94 -7.79
CA CYS A 115 -5.60 5.98 -6.83
C CYS A 115 -4.70 7.21 -6.98
N LEU A 116 -3.40 7.01 -7.23
CA LEU A 116 -2.48 8.13 -7.45
C LEU A 116 -2.87 8.92 -8.68
N ALA A 117 -3.06 8.23 -9.81
CA ALA A 117 -3.42 8.86 -11.07
C ALA A 117 -4.78 9.56 -10.99
N ALA A 118 -5.81 8.89 -10.47
CA ALA A 118 -7.15 9.47 -10.35
C ALA A 118 -7.16 10.68 -9.42
N GLY A 119 -6.62 10.56 -8.20
CA GLY A 119 -6.59 11.66 -7.25
C GLY A 119 -5.84 12.87 -7.79
N TRP A 120 -4.69 12.66 -8.42
CA TRP A 120 -3.87 13.74 -8.96
C TRP A 120 -4.49 14.38 -10.21
N LEU A 121 -4.95 13.60 -11.18
CA LEU A 121 -5.51 14.14 -12.43
C LEU A 121 -6.84 14.86 -12.22
N LEU A 122 -7.67 14.40 -11.28
CA LEU A 122 -8.99 15.01 -11.02
C LEU A 122 -8.90 16.29 -10.20
N THR A 123 -7.83 16.50 -9.42
CA THR A 123 -7.73 17.65 -8.48
C THR A 123 -6.55 18.57 -8.76
N GLY A 124 -5.60 18.13 -9.60
CA GLY A 124 -4.32 18.81 -9.77
C GLY A 124 -3.36 18.62 -8.60
N ASN A 125 -3.74 17.90 -7.55
CA ASN A 125 -2.95 17.75 -6.33
C ASN A 125 -2.59 16.27 -6.06
N PRO A 126 -1.28 15.92 -5.95
CA PRO A 126 -0.85 14.53 -5.74
C PRO A 126 -1.34 13.93 -4.42
N TRP A 127 -1.57 14.76 -3.38
CA TRP A 127 -1.95 14.28 -2.06
C TRP A 127 -3.33 13.62 -2.02
N PHE A 128 -4.22 13.97 -2.94
CA PHE A 128 -5.52 13.32 -3.09
C PHE A 128 -5.38 11.84 -3.46
N GLY A 129 -4.32 11.48 -4.18
CA GLY A 129 -4.01 10.08 -4.50
C GLY A 129 -3.02 9.44 -3.52
N ALA A 130 -2.01 10.19 -3.07
CA ALA A 130 -0.98 9.68 -2.18
C ALA A 130 -1.52 9.30 -0.78
N LEU A 131 -2.41 10.11 -0.19
CA LEU A 131 -2.91 9.84 1.15
C LEU A 131 -3.74 8.54 1.24
N PRO A 132 -4.70 8.26 0.33
CA PRO A 132 -5.36 6.96 0.26
C PRO A 132 -4.40 5.76 0.21
N ILE A 133 -3.32 5.91 -0.57
CA ILE A 133 -2.31 4.86 -0.72
C ILE A 133 -1.48 4.70 0.56
N ILE A 134 -1.20 5.78 1.28
CA ILE A 134 -0.55 5.74 2.60
C ILE A 134 -1.44 5.00 3.59
N PHE A 135 -2.76 5.27 3.60
CA PHE A 135 -3.71 4.55 4.46
C PHE A 135 -3.75 3.05 4.15
N MET A 136 -3.77 2.68 2.87
CA MET A 136 -3.64 1.29 2.46
C MET A 136 -2.28 0.72 2.90
N SER A 137 -1.18 1.34 2.53
CA SER A 137 0.17 0.79 2.70
C SER A 137 0.57 0.66 4.17
N PHE A 138 0.55 1.75 4.92
CA PHE A 138 0.95 1.74 6.32
C PHE A 138 -0.16 1.21 7.23
N GLY A 139 -1.42 1.56 6.94
CA GLY A 139 -2.56 1.14 7.75
C GLY A 139 -2.80 -0.36 7.70
N ASP A 140 -2.84 -0.97 6.51
CA ASP A 140 -2.93 -2.44 6.39
C ASP A 140 -1.66 -3.13 6.92
N ALA A 141 -0.48 -2.50 6.76
CA ALA A 141 0.76 -3.02 7.29
C ALA A 141 0.73 -3.18 8.82
N ILE A 142 0.46 -2.09 9.54
CA ILE A 142 0.47 -2.09 11.01
C ILE A 142 -0.66 -2.97 11.56
N THR A 143 -1.83 -2.92 10.94
CA THR A 143 -2.97 -3.78 11.25
C THR A 143 -2.58 -5.25 11.20
N GLY A 144 -1.94 -5.64 10.10
CA GLY A 144 -1.49 -7.00 9.91
C GLY A 144 -0.41 -7.44 10.89
N ILE A 145 0.55 -6.56 11.20
CA ILE A 145 1.60 -6.85 12.19
C ILE A 145 0.97 -7.12 13.56
N VAL A 146 0.12 -6.22 14.04
CA VAL A 146 -0.54 -6.35 15.36
C VAL A 146 -1.37 -7.63 15.44
N ARG A 147 -2.15 -7.93 14.39
CA ARG A 147 -2.97 -9.16 14.35
C ARG A 147 -2.14 -10.43 14.37
N ASN A 148 -1.02 -10.47 13.66
CA ASN A 148 -0.16 -11.64 13.68
C ASN A 148 0.60 -11.82 15.00
N LEU A 149 0.98 -10.73 15.66
CA LEU A 149 1.57 -10.78 16.99
C LEU A 149 0.58 -11.38 18.00
N LEU A 150 -0.69 -10.96 17.94
CA LEU A 150 -1.72 -11.40 18.89
C LEU A 150 -2.30 -12.78 18.56
N PHE A 151 -2.63 -13.05 17.31
CA PHE A 151 -3.44 -14.21 16.92
C PHE A 151 -2.70 -15.24 16.07
N LYS A 152 -1.55 -14.89 15.47
CA LYS A 152 -0.73 -15.76 14.60
C LYS A 152 -1.50 -16.42 13.44
N ARG A 153 -2.62 -15.83 13.03
CA ARG A 153 -3.49 -16.25 11.92
C ARG A 153 -4.19 -15.05 11.31
N ARG A 154 -4.66 -15.19 10.07
CA ARG A 154 -5.48 -14.16 9.41
C ARG A 154 -6.83 -14.05 10.14
N THR A 155 -7.10 -12.89 10.72
CA THR A 155 -8.36 -12.57 11.38
C THR A 155 -8.56 -11.06 11.38
N LYS A 156 -9.79 -10.58 11.24
CA LYS A 156 -10.14 -9.19 11.51
C LYS A 156 -10.25 -8.99 13.01
N SER A 157 -9.77 -7.84 13.50
CA SER A 157 -9.71 -7.57 14.94
C SER A 157 -9.63 -6.08 15.17
N TRP A 158 -10.43 -5.61 16.13
CA TRP A 158 -10.45 -4.23 16.61
C TRP A 158 -9.08 -3.72 17.07
N TRP A 159 -8.20 -4.60 17.57
CA TRP A 159 -6.81 -4.22 17.88
C TRP A 159 -6.03 -3.80 16.63
N GLY A 160 -6.30 -4.44 15.50
CA GLY A 160 -5.75 -4.03 14.21
C GLY A 160 -6.32 -2.69 13.75
N ASN A 161 -7.63 -2.49 13.86
CA ASN A 161 -8.30 -1.23 13.50
C ASN A 161 -7.78 -0.05 14.36
N LEU A 162 -7.60 -0.26 15.66
CA LEU A 162 -6.98 0.71 16.55
C LEU A 162 -5.54 1.04 16.15
N ALA A 163 -4.76 0.02 15.77
CA ALA A 163 -3.40 0.22 15.29
C ALA A 163 -3.35 0.98 13.97
N MET A 164 -4.28 0.71 13.03
CA MET A 164 -4.45 1.49 11.82
C MET A 164 -4.74 2.95 12.17
N ALA A 165 -5.76 3.20 12.99
CA ALA A 165 -6.17 4.54 13.39
C ALA A 165 -5.01 5.32 14.03
N ALA A 166 -4.23 4.69 14.89
CA ALA A 166 -3.07 5.29 15.55
C ALA A 166 -2.00 5.78 14.56
N VAL A 167 -1.88 5.15 13.38
CA VAL A 167 -0.94 5.54 12.34
C VAL A 167 -1.56 6.48 11.32
N THR A 168 -2.77 6.17 10.84
CA THR A 168 -3.39 6.89 9.72
C THR A 168 -4.02 8.21 10.14
N ILE A 169 -4.55 8.33 11.37
CA ILE A 169 -5.18 9.58 11.84
C ILE A 169 -4.16 10.72 11.91
N PRO A 170 -2.98 10.56 12.56
CA PRO A 170 -1.98 11.63 12.58
C PRO A 170 -1.51 12.04 11.19
N VAL A 171 -1.34 11.07 10.28
CA VAL A 171 -0.90 11.36 8.91
C VAL A 171 -2.00 12.06 8.10
N GLY A 172 -3.26 11.63 8.24
CA GLY A 172 -4.41 12.32 7.63
C GLY A 172 -4.57 13.75 8.17
N ALA A 173 -4.42 13.92 9.49
CA ALA A 173 -4.44 15.22 10.14
C ALA A 173 -3.34 16.16 9.62
N TRP A 174 -2.15 15.61 9.42
CA TRP A 174 -1.03 16.37 8.88
C TRP A 174 -1.32 16.87 7.46
N VAL A 175 -1.82 16.02 6.56
CA VAL A 175 -2.03 16.38 5.14
C VAL A 175 -3.29 17.23 4.88
N PHE A 176 -4.44 16.90 5.49
CA PHE A 176 -5.73 17.59 5.22
C PHE A 176 -6.46 18.03 6.50
N GLY A 177 -5.75 18.20 7.62
CA GLY A 177 -6.34 18.66 8.88
C GLY A 177 -7.43 17.72 9.39
N ALA A 178 -8.47 18.31 10.00
CA ALA A 178 -9.59 17.55 10.57
C ALA A 178 -10.29 16.64 9.54
N ALA A 179 -10.37 17.05 8.26
CA ALA A 179 -10.96 16.24 7.20
C ALA A 179 -10.14 14.95 6.98
N GLY A 180 -8.82 15.08 6.82
CA GLY A 180 -7.95 13.90 6.65
C GLY A 180 -7.95 12.98 7.88
N ALA A 181 -7.99 13.54 9.08
CA ALA A 181 -8.13 12.78 10.33
C ALA A 181 -9.44 11.97 10.38
N GLY A 182 -10.56 12.60 10.03
CA GLY A 182 -11.88 11.95 9.99
C GLY A 182 -11.97 10.83 8.96
N ILE A 183 -11.39 11.05 7.76
CA ILE A 183 -11.33 10.02 6.71
C ILE A 183 -10.48 8.84 7.18
N ALA A 184 -9.32 9.09 7.79
CA ALA A 184 -8.47 8.05 8.34
C ALA A 184 -9.20 7.20 9.40
N ALA A 185 -9.95 7.86 10.29
CA ALA A 185 -10.76 7.18 11.30
C ALA A 185 -11.83 6.29 10.65
N LEU A 186 -12.56 6.80 9.64
CA LEU A 186 -13.56 6.01 8.92
C LEU A 186 -12.93 4.84 8.16
N CYS A 187 -11.79 5.04 7.48
CA CYS A 187 -11.05 3.96 6.82
C CYS A 187 -10.60 2.89 7.82
N SER A 188 -10.20 3.30 9.02
CA SER A 188 -9.87 2.34 10.08
C SER A 188 -11.06 1.49 10.51
N LEU A 189 -12.31 1.99 10.38
CA LEU A 189 -13.52 1.19 10.61
C LEU A 189 -13.84 0.30 9.40
N ILE A 190 -13.74 0.85 8.18
CA ILE A 190 -13.99 0.12 6.92
C ILE A 190 -13.08 -1.10 6.81
N GLU A 191 -11.82 -0.98 7.23
CA GLU A 191 -10.85 -2.07 7.22
C GLU A 191 -11.36 -3.33 7.97
N HIS A 192 -12.27 -3.18 8.96
CA HIS A 192 -12.82 -4.31 9.70
C HIS A 192 -13.65 -5.26 8.81
N TYR A 193 -14.19 -4.76 7.71
CA TYR A 193 -15.14 -5.48 6.87
C TYR A 193 -14.45 -6.02 5.61
N GLU A 194 -14.66 -7.32 5.32
CA GLU A 194 -14.22 -7.96 4.07
C GLU A 194 -15.44 -8.21 3.18
N PHE A 195 -15.34 -7.87 1.88
CA PHE A 195 -16.43 -8.02 0.91
C PHE A 195 -16.07 -9.07 -0.14
N GLY A 196 -15.90 -10.31 0.31
CA GLY A 196 -15.60 -11.45 -0.58
C GLY A 196 -14.29 -11.26 -1.35
N VAL A 197 -14.38 -11.08 -2.67
CA VAL A 197 -13.22 -10.88 -3.57
C VAL A 197 -12.60 -9.48 -3.47
N ILE A 198 -13.33 -8.52 -2.87
CA ILE A 198 -12.86 -7.15 -2.67
C ILE A 198 -12.21 -7.06 -1.29
N ASP A 199 -10.90 -6.90 -1.27
CA ASP A 199 -10.09 -6.81 -0.06
C ASP A 199 -9.77 -5.37 0.35
N ASP A 200 -9.08 -5.24 1.48
CA ASP A 200 -8.68 -3.96 2.07
C ASP A 200 -7.74 -3.15 1.18
N ASN A 201 -6.98 -3.77 0.29
CA ASN A 201 -6.16 -3.04 -0.69
C ASN A 201 -7.00 -2.38 -1.80
N ILE A 202 -8.30 -2.69 -1.88
CA ILE A 202 -9.26 -2.02 -2.77
C ILE A 202 -10.16 -1.08 -1.96
N THR A 203 -10.80 -1.60 -0.90
CA THR A 203 -11.84 -0.83 -0.18
C THR A 203 -11.29 0.39 0.54
N VAL A 204 -10.15 0.26 1.22
CA VAL A 204 -9.55 1.37 2.00
C VAL A 204 -9.14 2.53 1.09
N PRO A 205 -8.29 2.35 0.06
CA PRO A 205 -7.84 3.47 -0.75
C PRO A 205 -8.98 4.07 -1.60
N LEU A 206 -9.91 3.26 -2.13
CA LEU A 206 -11.02 3.82 -2.90
C LEU A 206 -12.01 4.59 -2.03
N ALA A 207 -12.32 4.12 -0.82
CA ALA A 207 -13.18 4.85 0.11
C ALA A 207 -12.53 6.18 0.51
N ALA A 208 -11.23 6.17 0.86
CA ALA A 208 -10.49 7.38 1.19
C ALA A 208 -10.48 8.38 0.02
N LEU A 209 -10.17 7.91 -1.19
CA LEU A 209 -10.13 8.74 -2.39
C LEU A 209 -11.51 9.32 -2.70
N ALA A 210 -12.57 8.52 -2.67
CA ALA A 210 -13.93 8.98 -2.94
C ALA A 210 -14.35 10.10 -1.98
N ILE A 211 -14.09 9.93 -0.68
CA ILE A 211 -14.46 10.94 0.32
C ILE A 211 -13.61 12.20 0.16
N LEU A 212 -12.30 12.07 -0.12
CA LEU A 212 -11.45 13.22 -0.41
C LEU A 212 -11.97 13.99 -1.63
N LEU A 213 -12.34 13.32 -2.71
CA LEU A 213 -12.88 13.96 -3.92
C LEU A 213 -14.22 14.66 -3.65
N ILE A 214 -15.07 14.09 -2.79
CA ILE A 214 -16.36 14.70 -2.41
C ILE A 214 -16.15 15.93 -1.52
N LEU A 215 -15.30 15.84 -0.50
CA LEU A 215 -15.07 16.92 0.45
C LEU A 215 -14.17 18.02 -0.14
N ASN A 216 -13.28 17.65 -1.06
CA ASN A 216 -12.27 18.50 -1.68
C ASN A 216 -11.56 19.46 -0.69
N PRO A 217 -11.01 18.96 0.42
CA PRO A 217 -10.40 19.82 1.43
C PRO A 217 -9.12 20.46 0.91
N ALA A 218 -8.82 21.68 1.37
CA ALA A 218 -7.52 22.29 1.15
C ALA A 218 -6.43 21.49 1.90
N PRO A 219 -5.25 21.25 1.29
CA PRO A 219 -4.11 20.69 2.00
C PRO A 219 -3.66 21.59 3.15
N ASN A 220 -3.16 20.96 4.21
CA ASN A 220 -2.64 21.61 5.41
C ASN A 220 -1.09 21.64 5.42
N ILE A 221 -0.46 21.43 4.26
CA ILE A 221 0.99 21.32 4.04
C ILE A 221 1.44 22.12 2.82
#